data_AF-A0A227NE96-F1
#
_entry.id   AF-A0A227NE96-F1
#
_cell.length_a   1.000
_cell.length_b   1.000
_cell.length_c   1.000
_cell.angle_alpha   90.00
_cell.angle_beta   90.00
_cell.angle_gamma   90.00
#
_symmetry.space_group_name_H-M   'P 1'
#
loop_
_entity.id
_entity.type
_entity.pdbx_description
1 polymer ?
#
loop_
_entity_poly.entity_id
_entity_poly.type
_entity_poly.pdbx_seq_one_letter_code
_entity_poly.pdbx_strand_id
1 'polypeptide(L)'
;MINKFIALGLVFFAISVNSQNLRILKDSVLVDSSFFIIEELKINSNIEKASNKIYSITQNTYEIFDKPFVGKPEERIKMKKDTISYRILKNTLRESNSGFEHYEIYYDKNNIINISIAIQSYGSPWEAIHYYCFELNNGKRVGINLFVDQQLLLKKIGKKLKYQDINL
;
A
#
# COMPACT_ATOMS: atom_id res chain seq x y z
N MET A 1 -15.74 -59.72 26.44
CA MET A 1 -15.35 -58.42 27.04
C MET A 1 -14.77 -57.55 25.94
N ILE A 2 -15.57 -56.59 25.47
CA ILE A 2 -15.27 -55.73 24.32
C ILE A 2 -14.65 -54.45 24.87
N ASN A 3 -13.33 -54.26 24.73
CA ASN A 3 -12.72 -52.95 24.94
C ASN A 3 -12.53 -52.26 23.60
N LYS A 4 -13.49 -51.41 23.25
CA LYS A 4 -13.40 -50.45 22.15
C LYS A 4 -12.45 -49.32 22.59
N PHE A 5 -11.19 -49.40 22.18
CA PHE A 5 -10.33 -48.21 22.16
C PHE A 5 -10.72 -47.36 20.95
N ILE A 6 -11.54 -46.34 21.20
CA ILE A 6 -11.83 -45.28 20.23
C ILE A 6 -10.61 -44.36 20.25
N ALA A 7 -9.70 -44.53 19.30
CA ALA A 7 -8.66 -43.56 19.02
C ALA A 7 -9.33 -42.33 18.39
N LEU A 8 -9.67 -41.34 19.22
CA LEU A 8 -10.19 -40.06 18.79
C LEU A 8 -9.04 -39.27 18.14
N GLY A 9 -8.93 -39.34 16.81
CA GLY A 9 -7.98 -38.54 16.04
C GLY A 9 -8.31 -37.06 16.16
N LEU A 10 -7.52 -36.33 16.94
CA LEU A 10 -7.45 -34.88 16.93
C LEU A 10 -6.89 -34.44 15.56
N VAL A 11 -7.79 -34.30 14.58
CA VAL A 11 -7.49 -33.55 13.36
C VAL A 11 -7.39 -32.09 13.76
N PHE A 12 -6.18 -31.65 14.07
CA PHE A 12 -5.85 -30.23 14.11
C PHE A 12 -6.01 -29.70 12.68
N PHE A 13 -7.20 -29.17 12.38
CA PHE A 13 -7.33 -28.20 11.31
C PHE A 13 -6.51 -27.00 11.73
N ALA A 14 -5.25 -26.96 11.29
CA ALA A 14 -4.50 -25.72 11.20
C ALA A 14 -5.24 -24.86 10.16
N ILE A 15 -6.29 -24.19 10.62
CA ILE A 15 -6.86 -23.08 9.86
C ILE A 15 -5.76 -22.05 9.90
N SER A 16 -5.01 -21.96 8.80
CA SER A 16 -4.04 -20.88 8.59
C SER A 16 -4.84 -19.59 8.76
N VAL A 17 -4.66 -18.93 9.91
CA VAL A 17 -5.09 -17.56 10.07
C VAL A 17 -4.21 -16.81 9.07
N ASN A 18 -4.75 -16.54 7.89
CA ASN A 18 -4.04 -15.77 6.87
C ASN A 18 -3.72 -14.43 7.51
N SER A 19 -2.45 -14.29 7.92
CA SER A 19 -1.86 -13.01 8.25
C SER A 19 -2.17 -12.05 7.10
N GLN A 20 -2.48 -10.80 7.42
CA GLN A 20 -2.60 -9.76 6.40
C GLN A 20 -1.37 -9.81 5.49
N ASN A 21 -1.60 -9.86 4.18
CA ASN A 21 -0.51 -9.83 3.19
C ASN A 21 0.12 -8.44 3.13
N LEU A 22 -0.53 -7.43 3.70
CA LEU A 22 -0.04 -6.05 3.75
C LEU A 22 0.11 -5.54 5.17
N ARG A 23 1.11 -4.67 5.36
CA ARG A 23 1.29 -3.83 6.54
C ARG A 23 1.87 -2.50 6.11
N ILE A 24 1.50 -1.43 6.82
CA ILE A 24 2.15 -0.13 6.67
C ILE A 24 3.25 -0.03 7.74
N LEU A 25 4.49 0.14 7.29
CA LEU A 25 5.61 0.53 8.15
C LEU A 25 5.52 2.02 8.40
N LYS A 26 5.81 2.44 9.63
CA LYS A 26 5.81 3.85 10.02
C LYS A 26 7.11 4.19 10.73
N ASP A 27 7.63 5.36 10.43
CA ASP A 27 8.72 6.03 11.15
C ASP A 27 8.37 7.53 11.22
N SER A 28 9.24 8.34 11.80
CA SER A 28 9.05 9.79 11.86
C SER A 28 10.36 10.55 11.78
N VAL A 29 10.24 11.81 11.41
CA VAL A 29 11.31 12.80 11.40
C VAL A 29 10.84 14.06 12.11
N LEU A 30 11.72 14.69 12.87
CA LEU A 30 11.46 15.99 13.48
C LEU A 30 11.74 17.08 12.44
N VAL A 31 10.72 17.87 12.12
CA VAL A 31 10.83 19.06 11.27
C VAL A 31 10.36 20.25 12.09
N ASP A 32 11.22 21.25 12.23
CA ASP A 32 10.99 22.42 13.09
C ASP A 32 10.64 22.01 14.52
N SER A 33 9.35 22.00 14.88
CA SER A 33 8.85 21.65 16.21
C SER A 33 7.83 20.49 16.20
N SER A 34 7.67 19.80 15.08
CA SER A 34 6.67 18.75 14.88
C SER A 34 7.26 17.48 14.27
N PHE A 35 6.67 16.34 14.61
CA PHE A 35 7.04 15.05 14.00
C PHE A 35 6.16 14.79 12.78
N PHE A 36 6.81 14.56 11.65
CA PHE A 36 6.15 14.14 10.42
C PHE A 36 6.29 12.62 10.27
N ILE A 37 5.18 11.95 9.98
CA ILE A 37 5.14 10.50 9.79
C ILE A 37 5.66 10.17 8.40
N ILE A 38 6.52 9.15 8.34
CA ILE A 38 6.98 8.54 7.11
C ILE A 38 6.36 7.15 7.04
N GLU A 39 5.73 6.83 5.92
CA GLU A 39 5.08 5.54 5.71
C GLU A 39 5.70 4.74 4.56
N GLU A 40 5.58 3.42 4.62
CA GLU A 40 5.99 2.53 3.53
C GLU A 40 5.14 1.24 3.52
N LEU A 41 4.80 0.76 2.32
CA LEU A 41 4.06 -0.48 2.16
C LEU A 41 4.98 -1.70 2.31
N LYS A 42 4.65 -2.57 3.25
CA LYS A 42 5.24 -3.90 3.37
C LYS A 42 4.25 -4.96 2.88
N ILE A 43 4.66 -5.67 1.84
CA ILE A 43 3.95 -6.81 1.27
C ILE A 43 4.59 -8.09 1.83
N ASN A 44 3.86 -8.79 2.69
CA ASN A 44 4.19 -10.11 3.24
C ASN A 44 3.80 -11.22 2.24
N SER A 45 4.29 -11.14 1.01
CA SER A 45 4.06 -12.17 -0.02
C SER A 45 5.28 -13.08 -0.14
N ASN A 46 5.03 -14.39 -0.27
CA ASN A 46 6.06 -15.39 -0.53
C ASN A 46 6.64 -15.27 -1.96
N ILE A 47 6.07 -14.43 -2.82
CA ILE A 47 6.47 -14.26 -4.22
C ILE A 47 7.20 -12.93 -4.37
N GLU A 48 8.50 -12.94 -4.09
CA GLU A 48 9.36 -11.75 -4.10
C GLU A 48 9.26 -10.96 -5.42
N LYS A 49 9.25 -11.67 -6.56
CA LYS A 49 9.13 -11.05 -7.89
C LYS A 49 7.84 -10.25 -8.07
N ALA A 50 6.73 -10.71 -7.49
CA ALA A 50 5.44 -10.01 -7.57
C ALA A 50 5.47 -8.76 -6.69
N SER A 51 5.98 -8.87 -5.46
CA SER A 51 6.18 -7.74 -4.55
C SER A 51 7.08 -6.67 -5.16
N ASN A 52 8.23 -7.04 -5.73
CA ASN A 52 9.16 -6.12 -6.39
C ASN A 52 8.54 -5.40 -7.57
N LYS A 53 7.68 -6.08 -8.34
CA LYS A 53 6.94 -5.45 -9.44
C LYS A 53 5.94 -4.40 -8.95
N ILE A 54 5.21 -4.70 -7.87
CA ILE A 54 4.31 -3.73 -7.24
C ILE A 54 5.12 -2.53 -6.75
N TYR A 55 6.23 -2.77 -6.03
CA TYR A 55 7.09 -1.70 -5.53
C TYR A 55 7.71 -0.85 -6.63
N SER A 56 8.07 -1.44 -7.77
CA SER A 56 8.58 -0.68 -8.92
C SER A 56 7.51 0.26 -9.48
N ILE A 57 6.26 -0.20 -9.55
CA ILE A 57 5.14 0.64 -10.02
C ILE A 57 4.89 1.79 -9.04
N THR A 58 4.83 1.51 -7.73
CA THR A 58 4.52 2.52 -6.72
C THR A 58 5.67 3.53 -6.55
N GLN A 59 6.94 3.09 -6.56
CA GLN A 59 8.11 3.98 -6.46
C GLN A 59 8.29 4.87 -7.69
N ASN A 60 8.08 4.34 -8.90
CA ASN A 60 8.30 5.11 -10.14
C ASN A 60 7.25 6.22 -10.35
N THR A 61 6.10 6.16 -9.68
CA THR A 61 5.02 7.11 -9.98
C THR A 61 5.39 8.55 -9.61
N TYR A 62 6.34 8.76 -8.70
CA TYR A 62 6.64 10.09 -8.16
C TYR A 62 8.12 10.42 -8.00
N GLU A 63 9.02 9.52 -8.40
CA GLU A 63 10.47 9.72 -8.32
C GLU A 63 10.94 10.32 -6.97
N ILE A 64 10.25 9.97 -5.88
CA ILE A 64 10.27 10.72 -4.59
C ILE A 64 11.69 10.89 -4.03
N PHE A 65 12.62 10.03 -4.43
CA PHE A 65 13.97 10.01 -3.91
C PHE A 65 15.07 10.26 -4.94
N ASP A 66 14.77 10.47 -6.23
CA ASP A 66 15.79 10.56 -7.31
C ASP A 66 16.87 9.45 -7.19
N LYS A 67 16.46 8.26 -6.74
CA LYS A 67 17.36 7.21 -6.23
C LYS A 67 17.04 5.85 -6.86
N PRO A 68 18.02 4.93 -6.84
CA PRO A 68 17.82 3.59 -7.39
C PRO A 68 16.68 2.86 -6.70
N PHE A 69 16.04 1.94 -7.43
CA PHE A 69 15.02 1.06 -6.89
C PHE A 69 15.53 0.31 -5.64
N VAL A 70 14.73 0.31 -4.58
CA VAL A 70 15.00 -0.46 -3.35
C VAL A 70 13.90 -1.50 -3.12
N GLY A 71 14.27 -2.78 -3.16
CA GLY A 71 13.33 -3.89 -3.10
C GLY A 71 12.74 -4.15 -1.70
N LYS A 72 13.50 -3.90 -0.64
CA LYS A 72 13.06 -4.17 0.74
C LYS A 72 12.34 -2.98 1.37
N PRO A 73 11.16 -3.18 2.00
CA PRO A 73 10.40 -2.09 2.61
C PRO A 73 11.13 -1.43 3.78
N GLU A 74 11.89 -2.19 4.57
CA GLU A 74 12.67 -1.64 5.69
C GLU A 74 13.82 -0.75 5.22
N GLU A 75 14.46 -1.11 4.10
CA GLU A 75 15.50 -0.29 3.48
C GLU A 75 14.89 0.96 2.84
N ARG A 76 13.68 0.85 2.25
CA ARG A 76 12.95 1.99 1.71
C ARG A 76 12.61 3.01 2.78
N ILE A 77 11.92 2.63 3.85
CA ILE A 77 11.52 3.59 4.90
C ILE A 77 12.72 4.29 5.52
N LYS A 78 13.83 3.56 5.72
CA LYS A 78 15.10 4.14 6.14
C LYS A 78 15.64 5.15 5.12
N MET A 79 15.66 4.79 3.83
CA MET A 79 16.09 5.71 2.77
C MET A 79 15.22 6.97 2.70
N LYS A 80 13.90 6.86 2.90
CA LYS A 80 13.00 8.03 2.98
C LYS A 80 13.40 8.94 4.12
N LYS A 81 13.58 8.37 5.31
CA LYS A 81 14.01 9.09 6.51
C LYS A 81 15.36 9.77 6.34
N ASP A 82 16.35 9.07 5.80
CA ASP A 82 17.70 9.61 5.57
C ASP A 82 17.65 10.78 4.58
N THR A 83 16.82 10.67 3.53
CA THR A 83 16.67 11.70 2.50
C THR A 83 15.97 12.95 3.04
N ILE A 84 14.87 12.78 3.78
CA ILE A 84 14.15 13.89 4.40
C ILE A 84 15.04 14.56 5.45
N SER A 85 15.71 13.79 6.31
CA SER A 85 16.64 14.31 7.33
C SER A 85 17.78 15.11 6.71
N TYR A 86 18.36 14.62 5.62
CA TYR A 86 19.39 15.35 4.89
C TYR A 86 18.89 16.70 4.35
N ARG A 87 17.68 16.73 3.77
CA ARG A 87 17.07 17.97 3.25
C ARG A 87 16.73 18.96 4.36
N ILE A 88 16.30 18.49 5.52
CA ILE A 88 16.11 19.34 6.72
C ILE A 88 17.43 19.98 7.11
N LEU A 89 18.51 19.19 7.25
CA LEU A 89 19.84 19.70 7.60
C LEU A 89 20.39 20.72 6.59
N LYS A 90 20.00 20.62 5.33
CA LYS A 90 20.40 21.54 4.26
C LYS A 90 19.44 22.71 4.07
N ASN A 91 18.34 22.76 4.81
CA ASN A 91 17.26 23.74 4.63
C ASN A 91 16.66 23.75 3.21
N THR A 92 16.65 22.59 2.55
CA THR A 92 16.15 22.41 1.16
C THR A 92 14.88 21.55 1.10
N LEU A 93 14.22 21.30 2.24
CA LEU A 93 13.03 20.45 2.29
C LEU A 93 11.89 20.97 1.38
N ARG A 94 11.77 22.28 1.21
CA ARG A 94 10.78 22.93 0.33
C ARG A 94 11.07 22.82 -1.17
N GLU A 95 12.33 22.56 -1.53
CA GLU A 95 12.74 22.22 -2.91
C GLU A 95 12.36 20.76 -3.25
N SER A 96 11.76 20.11 -2.26
CA SER A 96 11.20 18.78 -2.21
C SER A 96 10.02 18.45 -3.15
N ASN A 97 10.21 17.92 -4.37
CA ASN A 97 9.15 17.07 -4.97
C ASN A 97 8.86 15.81 -4.14
N SER A 98 9.72 15.47 -3.17
CA SER A 98 9.49 14.38 -2.24
C SER A 98 8.35 14.72 -1.29
N GLY A 99 7.18 14.19 -1.57
CA GLY A 99 6.08 14.27 -0.63
C GLY A 99 6.20 13.26 0.49
N PHE A 100 5.58 13.58 1.63
CA PHE A 100 5.18 12.58 2.61
C PHE A 100 4.11 11.72 1.97
N GLU A 101 4.35 10.41 1.98
CA GLU A 101 3.38 9.44 1.53
C GLU A 101 2.49 9.01 2.70
N HIS A 102 1.21 8.90 2.43
CA HIS A 102 0.25 8.26 3.31
C HIS A 102 -0.39 7.08 2.58
N TYR A 103 -0.30 5.89 3.16
CA TYR A 103 -0.80 4.65 2.58
C TYR A 103 -2.11 4.27 3.26
N GLU A 104 -3.11 3.88 2.47
CA GLU A 104 -4.35 3.26 2.99
C GLU A 104 -4.56 1.90 2.32
N ILE A 105 -4.99 0.91 3.11
CA ILE A 105 -5.31 -0.44 2.62
C ILE A 105 -6.82 -0.63 2.66
N TYR A 106 -7.47 -0.58 1.50
CA TYR A 106 -8.92 -0.81 1.39
C TYR A 106 -9.27 -2.28 1.30
N TYR A 107 -8.37 -3.10 0.75
CA TYR A 107 -8.62 -4.53 0.55
C TYR A 107 -7.32 -5.33 0.52
N ASP A 108 -7.32 -6.48 1.18
CA ASP A 108 -6.21 -7.43 1.24
C ASP A 108 -6.75 -8.84 1.49
N LYS A 109 -7.41 -9.41 0.48
CA LYS A 109 -7.94 -10.79 0.53
C LYS A 109 -7.84 -11.44 -0.85
N ASN A 110 -7.86 -12.77 -0.89
CA ASN A 110 -7.93 -13.55 -2.13
C ASN A 110 -6.82 -13.21 -3.15
N ASN A 111 -5.60 -12.93 -2.68
CA ASN A 111 -4.47 -12.49 -3.52
C ASN A 111 -4.73 -11.20 -4.32
N ILE A 112 -5.70 -10.39 -3.90
CA ILE A 112 -5.96 -9.07 -4.46
C ILE A 112 -5.72 -8.05 -3.37
N ILE A 113 -4.99 -6.99 -3.72
CA ILE A 113 -4.78 -5.84 -2.85
C ILE A 113 -5.35 -4.59 -3.50
N ASN A 114 -6.02 -3.76 -2.70
CA ASN A 114 -6.45 -2.43 -3.08
C ASN A 114 -5.90 -1.43 -2.06
N ILE A 115 -5.11 -0.49 -2.54
CA ILE A 115 -4.42 0.50 -1.72
C ILE A 115 -4.58 1.89 -2.34
N SER A 116 -4.54 2.93 -1.53
CA SER A 116 -4.19 4.27 -1.97
C SER A 116 -2.81 4.66 -1.47
N ILE A 117 -2.17 5.56 -2.22
CA ILE A 117 -0.98 6.29 -1.82
C ILE A 117 -1.30 7.76 -2.03
N ALA A 118 -1.44 8.50 -0.95
CA ALA A 118 -1.57 9.94 -0.93
C ALA A 118 -0.20 10.58 -0.77
N ILE A 119 0.09 11.64 -1.53
CA ILE A 119 1.40 12.29 -1.57
C ILE A 119 1.24 13.78 -1.40
N GLN A 120 1.99 14.32 -0.44
CA GLN A 120 1.96 15.72 -0.07
C GLN A 120 3.37 16.28 0.11
N SER A 121 3.73 17.31 -0.67
CA SER A 121 4.99 18.04 -0.47
C SER A 121 4.97 18.86 0.83
N TYR A 122 6.12 18.95 1.50
CA TYR A 122 6.25 19.76 2.72
C TYR A 122 5.88 21.24 2.46
N GLY A 123 4.97 21.78 3.27
CA GLY A 123 4.49 23.16 3.13
C GLY A 123 3.50 23.38 1.99
N SER A 124 3.08 22.32 1.30
CA SER A 124 2.02 22.38 0.28
C SER A 124 0.68 21.92 0.86
N PRO A 125 -0.42 22.66 0.63
CA PRO A 125 -1.76 22.17 0.94
C PRO A 125 -2.26 21.14 -0.08
N TRP A 126 -1.54 20.94 -1.19
CA TRP A 126 -1.96 20.04 -2.26
C TRP A 126 -1.55 18.59 -1.96
N GLU A 127 -2.51 17.68 -2.08
CA GLU A 127 -2.35 16.24 -1.91
C GLU A 127 -2.82 15.53 -3.18
N ALA A 128 -2.00 14.61 -3.71
CA ALA A 128 -2.37 13.71 -4.79
C ALA A 128 -2.62 12.32 -4.25
N ILE A 129 -3.81 11.76 -4.48
CA ILE A 129 -4.15 10.40 -4.05
C ILE A 129 -4.24 9.47 -5.26
N HIS A 130 -3.43 8.42 -5.27
CA HIS A 130 -3.43 7.41 -6.32
C HIS A 130 -3.93 6.08 -5.82
N TYR A 131 -4.89 5.50 -6.54
CA TYR A 131 -5.49 4.22 -6.21
C TYR A 131 -4.87 3.11 -7.05
N TYR A 132 -4.56 1.98 -6.40
CA TYR A 132 -3.99 0.82 -7.04
C TYR A 132 -4.72 -0.44 -6.63
N CYS A 133 -4.99 -1.29 -7.61
CA CYS A 133 -5.50 -2.64 -7.39
C CYS A 133 -4.59 -3.65 -8.07
N PHE A 134 -3.95 -4.53 -7.31
CA PHE A 134 -2.98 -5.50 -7.79
C PHE A 134 -3.38 -6.94 -7.48
N GLU A 135 -2.96 -7.88 -8.33
CA GLU A 135 -2.89 -9.29 -7.99
C GLU A 135 -1.53 -9.65 -7.40
N LEU A 136 -1.51 -10.21 -6.19
CA LEU A 136 -0.30 -10.57 -5.45
C LEU A 136 0.51 -11.72 -6.07
N ASN A 137 -0.10 -12.57 -6.90
CA ASN A 137 0.62 -13.70 -7.49
C ASN A 137 1.64 -13.28 -8.55
N ASN A 138 1.37 -12.19 -9.27
CA ASN A 138 2.19 -11.77 -10.41
C ASN A 138 2.46 -10.25 -10.45
N GLY A 139 1.97 -9.50 -9.46
CA GLY A 139 2.15 -8.06 -9.33
C GLY A 139 1.52 -7.24 -10.45
N LYS A 140 0.53 -7.78 -11.18
CA LYS A 140 -0.17 -7.06 -12.25
C LYS A 140 -1.27 -6.17 -11.66
N ARG A 141 -1.46 -4.99 -12.26
CA ARG A 141 -2.65 -4.17 -11.99
C ARG A 141 -3.87 -4.83 -12.60
N VAL A 142 -4.92 -5.00 -11.80
CA VAL A 142 -6.15 -5.72 -12.22
C VAL A 142 -7.36 -4.80 -12.36
N GLY A 143 -7.36 -3.62 -11.71
CA GLY A 143 -8.26 -2.47 -11.95
C GLY A 143 -9.63 -2.77 -12.60
N ILE A 144 -9.91 -2.13 -13.73
CA ILE A 144 -11.16 -2.30 -14.49
C ILE A 144 -11.29 -3.70 -15.13
N ASN A 145 -10.18 -4.42 -15.27
CA ASN A 145 -10.14 -5.77 -15.84
C ASN A 145 -10.74 -6.83 -14.91
N LEU A 146 -11.04 -6.49 -13.65
CA LEU A 146 -11.82 -7.34 -12.74
C LEU A 146 -13.29 -7.46 -13.15
N PHE A 147 -13.78 -6.57 -14.02
CA PHE A 147 -15.19 -6.51 -14.39
C PHE A 147 -15.39 -7.00 -15.83
N VAL A 148 -16.24 -8.02 -15.98
CA VAL A 148 -16.57 -8.63 -17.28
C VAL A 148 -17.26 -7.61 -18.20
N ASP A 149 -18.22 -6.83 -17.67
CA ASP A 149 -18.93 -5.79 -18.42
C ASP A 149 -18.60 -4.40 -17.86
N GLN A 150 -17.54 -3.82 -18.43
CA GLN A 150 -17.04 -2.51 -18.05
C GLN A 150 -18.02 -1.39 -18.42
N GLN A 151 -18.80 -1.53 -19.50
CA GLN A 151 -19.78 -0.53 -19.91
C GLN A 151 -20.96 -0.49 -18.94
N LEU A 152 -21.46 -1.65 -18.52
CA LEU A 152 -22.52 -1.72 -17.51
C LEU A 152 -22.04 -1.18 -16.16
N LEU A 153 -20.79 -1.45 -15.78
CA LEU A 153 -20.18 -0.85 -14.59
C LEU A 153 -20.21 0.68 -14.67
N LEU A 154 -19.74 1.26 -15.76
CA LEU A 154 -19.75 2.72 -15.96
C LEU A 154 -21.16 3.31 -15.91
N LYS A 155 -22.15 2.64 -16.53
CA LYS A 155 -23.56 3.05 -16.44
C LYS A 155 -24.07 3.03 -15.00
N LYS A 156 -23.74 1.99 -14.22
CA LYS A 156 -24.11 1.89 -12.80
C LYS A 156 -23.45 2.98 -11.96
N ILE A 157 -22.16 3.25 -12.17
CA ILE A 157 -21.43 4.33 -11.50
C ILE A 157 -22.06 5.67 -11.84
N GLY A 158 -22.26 5.97 -13.12
CA GLY A 158 -22.88 7.22 -13.56
C GLY A 158 -24.29 7.41 -13.01
N LYS A 159 -25.09 6.33 -12.93
CA LYS A 159 -26.40 6.36 -12.27
C LYS A 159 -26.24 6.72 -10.78
N LYS A 160 -25.34 6.04 -10.06
CA LYS A 160 -25.10 6.29 -8.63
C LYS A 160 -24.66 7.73 -8.37
N LEU A 161 -23.74 8.27 -9.18
CA LEU A 161 -23.27 9.64 -9.06
C LEU A 161 -24.38 10.67 -9.29
N LYS A 162 -25.31 10.43 -10.22
CA LYS A 162 -26.46 11.34 -10.46
C LYS A 162 -27.45 11.41 -9.30
N TYR A 163 -27.56 10.34 -8.52
CA TYR A 163 -28.47 10.25 -7.38
C TYR A 163 -27.74 10.45 -6.04
N GLN A 164 -26.49 10.85 -6.08
CA GLN A 164 -25.74 11.14 -4.87
C GLN A 164 -26.11 12.55 -4.43
N ASP A 165 -26.91 12.66 -3.36
CA ASP A 165 -27.17 13.95 -2.72
C ASP A 165 -25.84 14.54 -2.28
N ILE A 166 -25.51 15.71 -2.83
CA ILE A 166 -24.34 16.45 -2.44
C ILE A 166 -24.74 17.27 -1.21
N ASN A 167 -24.54 16.71 -0.02
CA ASN A 167 -24.47 17.54 1.18
C ASN A 167 -23.11 18.26 1.14
N LEU A 168 -23.13 19.49 0.63
CA LEU A 168 -22.02 20.45 0.74
C LEU A 168 -22.01 21.10 2.13
#